data_AF-A0A423V1B1-F1
#
_entry.id   AF-A0A423V1B1-F1
#
_cell.length_a   1.000
_cell.length_b   1.000
_cell.length_c   1.000
_cell.angle_alpha   90.00
_cell.angle_beta   90.00
_cell.angle_gamma   90.00
#
_symmetry.space_group_name_H-M   'P 1'
#
loop_
_entity.id
_entity.type
_entity.pdbx_description
1 polymer ?
#
loop_
_entity_poly.entity_id
_entity_poly.type
_entity_poly.pdbx_seq_one_letter_code
_entity_poly.pdbx_strand_id
1 'polypeptide(L)'
;MTALKGPLDEAYRSAPKFEAGVARAHGFGARALEEFKGSQVWMKVDSKGDYDLNLAANEYMADGHTLDKHVGKTDEQLAQRLRDQQASGPTQAWPHGKPRIGSSSAFPNYQRAEDLTEYNLNRNKATIDVWIKGPPQLTDGDVEKFRSTAPPGETSGRSVFKQPVDPSDPTSGYKEGGTGAKAYDVNGIETRLKYDSSRNPPFTVMTSMPYKP
;
A
#
# COMPACT_ATOMS: atom_id res chain seq x y z
N MET A 1 23.93 -26.77 15.27
CA MET A 1 23.32 -25.44 15.44
C MET A 1 23.60 -24.46 14.29
N THR A 2 24.60 -24.69 13.42
CA THR A 2 24.89 -23.80 12.26
C THR A 2 23.84 -23.87 11.15
N ALA A 3 23.19 -25.02 10.95
CA ALA A 3 22.16 -25.21 9.92
C ALA A 3 20.92 -24.31 10.09
N LEU A 4 20.64 -23.84 11.31
CA LEU A 4 19.49 -22.98 11.60
C LEU A 4 19.82 -21.48 11.48
N LYS A 5 21.09 -21.09 11.33
CA LYS A 5 21.48 -19.67 11.28
C LYS A 5 20.80 -18.93 10.13
N GLY A 6 20.90 -19.46 8.91
CA GLY A 6 20.28 -18.84 7.73
C GLY A 6 18.76 -18.66 7.86
N PRO A 7 18.00 -19.72 8.22
CA PRO A 7 16.57 -19.59 8.50
C PRO A 7 16.23 -18.60 9.62
N LEU A 8 17.01 -18.56 10.70
CA LEU A 8 16.81 -17.61 11.81
C LEU A 8 17.06 -16.16 11.37
N ASP A 9 18.10 -15.92 10.56
CA ASP A 9 18.41 -14.58 10.04
C ASP A 9 17.34 -14.09 9.06
N GLU A 10 16.74 -14.99 8.26
CA GLU A 10 15.57 -14.66 7.44
C GLU A 10 14.35 -14.36 8.32
N ALA A 11 14.05 -15.20 9.31
CA ALA A 11 12.94 -14.99 10.22
C ALA A 11 13.04 -13.67 10.99
N TYR A 12 14.24 -13.32 11.45
CA TYR A 12 14.50 -12.05 12.14
C TYR A 12 14.22 -10.85 11.23
N ARG A 13 14.67 -10.88 9.97
CA ARG A 13 14.42 -9.79 9.00
C ARG A 13 12.96 -9.67 8.59
N SER A 14 12.28 -10.81 8.45
CA SER A 14 10.87 -10.87 8.07
C SER A 14 9.91 -10.64 9.25
N ALA A 15 10.40 -10.59 10.48
CA ALA A 15 9.58 -10.36 11.66
C ALA A 15 8.87 -9.01 11.57
N PRO A 16 7.53 -8.96 11.66
CA PRO A 16 6.80 -7.71 11.53
C PRO A 16 7.20 -6.73 12.63
N LYS A 17 7.32 -5.45 12.28
CA LYS A 17 7.40 -4.39 13.28
C LYS A 17 6.12 -4.32 14.11
N PHE A 18 6.22 -3.69 15.27
CA PHE A 18 5.10 -3.41 16.14
C PHE A 18 3.97 -2.69 15.38
N GLU A 19 4.27 -1.65 14.60
CA GLU A 19 3.27 -0.87 13.86
C GLU A 19 2.54 -1.71 12.81
N ALA A 20 3.26 -2.60 12.12
CA ALA A 20 2.66 -3.55 11.18
C ALA A 20 1.79 -4.60 11.91
N GLY A 21 2.21 -5.04 13.11
CA GLY A 21 1.43 -5.92 13.96
C GLY A 21 0.13 -5.27 14.45
N VAL A 22 0.20 -4.02 14.91
CA VAL A 22 -0.95 -3.21 15.32
C VAL A 22 -1.91 -3.02 14.15
N ALA A 23 -1.42 -2.64 12.96
CA ALA A 23 -2.28 -2.46 11.78
C ALA A 23 -3.04 -3.74 11.42
N ARG A 24 -2.37 -4.90 11.42
CA ARG A 24 -3.05 -6.19 11.19
C ARG A 24 -4.06 -6.51 12.29
N ALA A 25 -3.73 -6.23 13.55
CA ALA A 25 -4.66 -6.45 14.67
C ALA A 25 -5.93 -5.60 14.52
N HIS A 26 -5.82 -4.34 14.08
CA HIS A 26 -6.99 -3.52 13.75
C HIS A 26 -7.82 -4.15 12.64
N GLY A 27 -7.21 -4.59 11.54
CA GLY A 27 -7.93 -5.26 10.44
C GLY A 27 -8.68 -6.51 10.90
N PHE A 28 -8.03 -7.38 11.67
CA PHE A 28 -8.68 -8.57 12.24
C PHE A 28 -9.81 -8.22 13.22
N GLY A 29 -9.58 -7.24 14.09
CA GLY A 29 -10.58 -6.79 15.07
C GLY A 29 -11.81 -6.19 14.39
N ALA A 30 -11.61 -5.33 13.39
CA ALA A 30 -12.70 -4.74 12.61
C ALA A 30 -13.48 -5.82 11.87
N ARG A 31 -12.80 -6.77 11.21
CA ARG A 31 -13.46 -7.90 10.57
C ARG A 31 -14.31 -8.71 11.56
N ALA A 32 -13.76 -9.06 12.72
CA ALA A 32 -14.52 -9.81 13.72
C ALA A 32 -15.79 -9.09 14.19
N LEU A 33 -15.78 -7.76 14.18
CA LEU A 33 -16.95 -6.93 14.52
C LEU A 33 -17.95 -6.79 13.35
N GLU A 34 -17.48 -6.79 12.10
CA GLU A 34 -18.30 -6.52 10.91
C GLU A 34 -18.79 -7.79 10.19
N GLU A 35 -18.12 -8.93 10.31
CA GLU A 35 -18.41 -10.17 9.55
C GLU A 35 -19.82 -10.74 9.85
N PHE A 36 -20.37 -10.46 11.03
CA PHE A 36 -21.71 -10.92 11.43
C PHE A 36 -22.81 -9.88 11.21
N LYS A 37 -22.47 -8.67 10.76
CA LYS A 37 -23.45 -7.61 10.51
C LYS A 37 -24.02 -7.76 9.11
N GLY A 38 -25.34 -7.60 8.98
CA GLY A 38 -26.03 -7.59 7.68
C GLY A 38 -25.64 -6.40 6.80
N SER A 39 -25.04 -5.35 7.37
CA SER A 39 -24.47 -4.21 6.67
C SER A 39 -23.05 -3.95 7.17
N GLN A 40 -22.06 -4.11 6.30
CA GLN A 40 -20.66 -3.77 6.59
C GLN A 40 -20.41 -2.34 6.14
N VAL A 41 -20.12 -1.45 7.09
CA VAL A 41 -19.88 -0.03 6.77
C VAL A 41 -18.42 0.31 7.00
N TRP A 42 -17.64 0.21 5.93
CA TRP A 42 -16.22 0.57 5.86
C TRP A 42 -15.99 1.97 5.33
N MET A 43 -17.00 2.54 4.67
CA MET A 43 -16.98 3.88 4.09
C MET A 43 -18.32 4.54 4.35
N LYS A 44 -18.26 5.79 4.79
CA LYS A 44 -19.43 6.67 4.91
C LYS A 44 -19.17 7.94 4.14
N VAL A 45 -20.25 8.68 3.94
CA VAL A 45 -20.20 10.06 3.47
C VAL A 45 -20.74 10.91 4.61
N ASP A 46 -19.92 11.84 5.10
CA ASP A 46 -20.27 12.71 6.22
C ASP A 46 -21.26 13.82 5.79
N SER A 47 -21.66 14.67 6.73
CA SER A 47 -22.60 15.77 6.44
C SER A 47 -22.06 16.84 5.47
N LYS A 48 -20.74 16.92 5.26
CA LYS A 48 -20.09 17.81 4.29
C LYS A 48 -19.95 17.12 2.92
N GLY A 49 -20.30 15.85 2.85
CA GLY A 49 -20.14 15.01 1.68
C GLY A 49 -18.76 14.34 1.62
N ASP A 50 -17.89 14.54 2.59
CA ASP A 50 -16.55 13.94 2.58
C ASP A 50 -16.64 12.45 2.92
N TYR A 51 -15.79 11.66 2.29
CA TYR A 51 -15.59 10.26 2.62
C TYR A 51 -15.00 10.13 4.02
N ASP A 52 -15.61 9.27 4.84
CA ASP A 52 -15.16 8.86 6.17
C ASP A 52 -14.85 7.35 6.09
N LEU A 53 -13.55 7.04 6.08
CA LEU A 53 -13.01 5.71 5.82
C LEU A 53 -12.64 5.01 7.12
N ASN A 54 -13.19 3.81 7.32
CA ASN A 54 -12.64 2.84 8.25
C ASN A 54 -11.74 1.87 7.46
N LEU A 55 -10.43 2.15 7.46
CA LEU A 55 -9.47 1.38 6.67
C LEU A 55 -9.30 -0.05 7.19
N ALA A 56 -9.47 -0.25 8.51
CA ALA A 56 -9.44 -1.57 9.12
C ALA A 56 -10.61 -2.45 8.68
N ALA A 57 -11.83 -1.89 8.62
CA ALA A 57 -13.00 -2.59 8.11
C ALA A 57 -12.90 -2.86 6.61
N ASN A 58 -12.24 -1.97 5.85
CA ASN A 58 -11.96 -2.14 4.42
C ASN A 58 -10.96 -3.27 4.13
N GLU A 59 -10.00 -3.52 5.02
CA GLU A 59 -8.95 -4.52 4.78
C GLU A 59 -9.54 -5.91 4.49
N TYR A 60 -8.96 -6.62 3.52
CA TYR A 60 -9.42 -7.91 3.00
C TYR A 60 -10.75 -7.91 2.25
N MET A 61 -11.49 -6.79 2.19
CA MET A 61 -12.64 -6.68 1.30
C MET A 61 -12.20 -6.44 -0.14
N ALA A 62 -12.76 -7.20 -1.08
CA ALA A 62 -12.51 -7.06 -2.51
C ALA A 62 -11.00 -7.01 -2.87
N ASP A 63 -10.21 -7.88 -2.23
CA ASP A 63 -8.74 -7.95 -2.32
C ASP A 63 -8.00 -6.78 -1.65
N GLY A 64 -8.64 -6.10 -0.70
CA GLY A 64 -8.09 -5.04 0.15
C GLY A 64 -6.82 -5.49 0.88
N HIS A 65 -5.71 -4.76 0.72
CA HIS A 65 -4.42 -5.16 1.30
C HIS A 65 -3.51 -3.98 1.72
N THR A 66 -4.10 -2.84 2.06
CA THR A 66 -3.36 -1.65 2.48
C THR A 66 -2.60 -1.93 3.78
N LEU A 67 -3.29 -2.44 4.80
CA LEU A 67 -2.70 -2.64 6.12
C LEU A 67 -1.63 -3.74 6.11
N ASP A 68 -1.93 -4.84 5.43
CA ASP A 68 -1.01 -5.97 5.38
C ASP A 68 0.28 -5.64 4.61
N LYS A 69 0.16 -4.99 3.44
CA LYS A 69 1.31 -4.81 2.54
C LYS A 69 1.99 -3.45 2.63
N HIS A 70 1.32 -2.42 3.15
CA HIS A 70 1.76 -1.03 3.03
C HIS A 70 1.79 -0.27 4.35
N VAL A 71 1.83 -0.95 5.50
CA VAL A 71 1.96 -0.28 6.81
C VAL A 71 3.12 -0.85 7.63
N GLY A 72 3.90 0.06 8.23
CA GLY A 72 4.88 -0.25 9.27
C GLY A 72 6.04 -1.15 8.82
N LYS A 73 6.49 -1.04 7.57
CA LYS A 73 7.59 -1.87 7.03
C LYS A 73 8.95 -1.21 7.24
N THR A 74 9.98 -2.01 7.49
CA THR A 74 11.38 -1.52 7.45
C THR A 74 11.89 -1.42 6.02
N ASP A 75 12.96 -0.66 5.81
CA ASP A 75 13.66 -0.57 4.53
C ASP A 75 14.06 -1.96 4.02
N GLU A 76 14.59 -2.82 4.91
CA GLU A 76 14.97 -4.19 4.60
C GLU A 76 13.76 -5.03 4.18
N GLN A 77 12.62 -4.87 4.86
CA GLN A 77 11.38 -5.59 4.51
C GLN A 77 10.81 -5.12 3.16
N LEU A 78 10.92 -3.83 2.86
CA LEU A 78 10.53 -3.30 1.56
C LEU A 78 11.45 -3.82 0.45
N ALA A 79 12.76 -3.91 0.69
CA ALA A 79 13.71 -4.49 -0.24
C ALA A 79 13.52 -6.01 -0.39
N GLN A 80 13.19 -6.73 0.69
CA GLN A 80 12.81 -8.16 0.65
C GLN A 80 11.56 -8.36 -0.23
N ARG A 81 10.55 -7.48 -0.15
CA ARG A 81 9.39 -7.58 -1.05
C ARG A 81 9.78 -7.45 -2.53
N LEU A 82 10.75 -6.61 -2.86
CA LEU A 82 11.29 -6.51 -4.23
C LEU A 82 12.03 -7.80 -4.65
N ARG A 83 12.77 -8.42 -3.72
CA ARG A 83 13.40 -9.74 -3.90
C ARG A 83 12.38 -10.84 -4.16
N ASP A 84 11.31 -10.87 -3.38
CA ASP A 84 10.37 -11.99 -3.41
C ASP A 84 9.40 -11.91 -4.61
N GLN A 85 9.11 -10.70 -5.09
CA GLN A 85 8.21 -10.47 -6.22
C GLN A 85 8.95 -10.34 -7.54
N GLN A 86 9.84 -11.29 -7.86
CA GLN A 86 10.63 -11.28 -9.10
C GLN A 86 9.84 -11.66 -10.35
N ALA A 87 10.11 -10.95 -11.45
CA ALA A 87 9.68 -11.27 -12.80
C ALA A 87 10.63 -12.30 -13.43
N SER A 88 11.92 -12.19 -13.11
CA SER A 88 12.97 -13.11 -13.53
C SER A 88 14.06 -13.17 -12.47
N GLY A 89 14.77 -14.29 -12.39
CA GLY A 89 15.91 -14.47 -11.51
C GLY A 89 17.13 -13.61 -11.89
N PRO A 90 18.27 -13.79 -11.19
CA PRO A 90 19.51 -13.06 -11.42
C PRO A 90 20.02 -13.14 -12.86
N THR A 91 20.47 -12.01 -13.39
CA THR A 91 21.13 -11.87 -14.71
C THR A 91 22.26 -10.84 -14.60
N GLN A 92 23.11 -10.71 -15.63
CA GLN A 92 24.14 -9.66 -15.66
C GLN A 92 23.56 -8.24 -15.52
N ALA A 93 22.37 -7.98 -16.08
CA ALA A 93 21.70 -6.69 -15.98
C ALA A 93 20.90 -6.50 -14.67
N TRP A 94 20.62 -7.60 -13.95
CA TRP A 94 19.87 -7.64 -12.71
C TRP A 94 20.53 -8.64 -11.76
N PRO A 95 21.65 -8.28 -11.12
CA PRO A 95 22.43 -9.21 -10.30
C PRO A 95 21.64 -9.81 -9.14
N HIS A 96 20.61 -9.11 -8.66
CA HIS A 96 19.72 -9.55 -7.58
C HIS A 96 18.35 -10.06 -8.08
N GLY A 97 18.18 -10.22 -9.39
CA GLY A 97 16.89 -10.54 -10.03
C GLY A 97 16.02 -9.31 -10.28
N LYS A 98 15.12 -9.38 -11.26
CA LYS A 98 14.30 -8.23 -11.69
C LYS A 98 12.95 -8.25 -10.98
N PRO A 99 12.60 -7.28 -10.11
CA PRO A 99 11.28 -7.24 -9.49
C PRO A 99 10.17 -7.02 -10.54
N ARG A 100 8.96 -7.55 -10.28
CA ARG A 100 7.73 -7.26 -11.05
C ARG A 100 7.28 -5.84 -10.75
N ILE A 101 7.13 -5.50 -9.47
CA ILE A 101 6.68 -4.19 -9.01
C ILE A 101 7.78 -3.12 -9.13
N GLY A 102 7.42 -1.87 -9.43
CA GLY A 102 8.36 -0.76 -9.65
C GLY A 102 9.00 -0.20 -8.37
N SER A 103 8.32 -0.35 -7.24
CA SER A 103 8.77 0.05 -5.92
C SER A 103 7.97 -0.69 -4.86
N SER A 104 8.48 -0.70 -3.63
CA SER A 104 7.79 -1.20 -2.44
C SER A 104 7.80 -0.10 -1.38
N SER A 105 6.63 0.25 -0.87
CA SER A 105 6.44 1.37 0.04
C SER A 105 5.53 1.05 1.22
N ALA A 106 5.68 1.82 2.29
CA ALA A 106 4.83 1.73 3.47
C ALA A 106 4.58 3.08 4.14
N PHE A 107 3.34 3.27 4.58
CA PHE A 107 2.97 4.26 5.58
C PHE A 107 3.66 3.94 6.91
N PRO A 108 3.93 4.93 7.76
CA PRO A 108 4.64 4.70 9.02
C PRO A 108 3.83 3.86 10.01
N ASN A 109 2.50 4.03 10.06
CA ASN A 109 1.61 3.33 10.97
C ASN A 109 0.17 3.29 10.44
N TYR A 110 -0.72 2.59 11.15
CA TYR A 110 -2.13 2.43 10.81
C TYR A 110 -2.86 3.77 10.65
N GLN A 111 -2.79 4.64 11.69
CA GLN A 111 -3.49 5.92 11.68
C GLN A 111 -3.12 6.75 10.45
N ARG A 112 -1.82 6.85 10.16
CA ARG A 112 -1.34 7.61 9.02
C ARG A 112 -1.79 7.02 7.67
N ALA A 113 -1.93 5.70 7.59
CA ALA A 113 -2.45 5.05 6.39
C ALA A 113 -3.95 5.38 6.19
N GLU A 114 -4.74 5.39 7.26
CA GLU A 114 -6.15 5.77 7.22
C GLU A 114 -6.31 7.23 6.83
N ASP A 115 -5.68 8.15 7.57
CA ASP A 115 -5.75 9.60 7.35
C ASP A 115 -5.37 9.97 5.91
N LEU A 116 -4.28 9.42 5.39
CA LEU A 116 -3.81 9.76 4.05
C LEU A 116 -4.61 9.10 2.94
N THR A 117 -5.18 7.92 3.20
CA THR A 117 -6.08 7.30 2.23
C THR A 117 -7.36 8.11 2.13
N GLU A 118 -7.97 8.45 3.26
CA GLU A 118 -9.14 9.32 3.32
C GLU A 118 -8.87 10.69 2.67
N TYR A 119 -7.74 11.32 3.01
CA TYR A 119 -7.31 12.58 2.40
C TYR A 119 -7.23 12.47 0.88
N ASN A 120 -6.61 11.41 0.34
CA ASN A 120 -6.47 11.21 -1.10
C ASN A 120 -7.83 10.99 -1.77
N LEU A 121 -8.75 10.25 -1.14
CA LEU A 121 -10.11 10.05 -1.63
C LEU A 121 -10.86 11.39 -1.71
N ASN A 122 -10.83 12.18 -0.64
CA ASN A 122 -11.52 13.46 -0.58
C ASN A 122 -10.94 14.47 -1.56
N ARG A 123 -9.61 14.48 -1.75
CA ARG A 123 -8.95 15.33 -2.74
C ARG A 123 -9.27 14.95 -4.19
N ASN A 124 -9.59 13.68 -4.44
CA ASN A 124 -9.95 13.16 -5.76
C ASN A 124 -11.46 12.98 -5.96
N LYS A 125 -12.30 13.42 -5.01
CA LYS A 125 -13.74 13.14 -5.01
C LYS A 125 -14.44 13.47 -6.32
N ALA A 126 -14.19 14.65 -6.88
CA ALA A 126 -14.77 15.04 -8.17
C ALA A 126 -14.34 14.12 -9.33
N THR A 127 -13.08 13.68 -9.33
CA THR A 127 -12.56 12.75 -10.34
C THR A 127 -13.12 11.33 -10.15
N ILE A 128 -13.29 10.90 -8.90
CA ILE A 128 -13.95 9.62 -8.56
C ILE A 128 -15.41 9.65 -9.02
N ASP A 129 -16.12 10.76 -8.77
CA ASP A 129 -17.50 10.96 -9.24
C ASP A 129 -17.61 10.85 -10.77
N VAL A 130 -16.67 11.49 -11.49
CA VAL A 130 -16.60 11.40 -12.95
C VAL A 130 -16.27 9.99 -13.41
N TRP A 131 -15.36 9.28 -12.75
CA TRP A 131 -15.03 7.89 -13.08
C TRP A 131 -16.25 6.96 -12.91
N ILE A 132 -17.00 7.12 -11.81
CA ILE A 132 -18.18 6.29 -11.52
C ILE A 132 -19.34 6.56 -12.48
N LYS A 133 -19.59 7.83 -12.82
CA LYS A 133 -20.77 8.25 -13.58
C LYS A 133 -20.50 8.44 -15.08
N GLY A 134 -19.23 8.56 -15.46
CA GLY A 134 -18.80 8.87 -16.82
C GLY A 134 -18.82 7.66 -17.75
N PRO A 135 -18.72 7.89 -19.08
CA PRO A 135 -18.49 6.82 -20.05
C PRO A 135 -17.00 6.42 -20.12
N PRO A 136 -16.67 5.15 -20.43
CA PRO A 136 -17.58 4.02 -20.58
C PRO A 136 -18.20 3.62 -19.22
N GLN A 137 -19.37 2.98 -19.26
CA GLN A 137 -19.97 2.45 -18.04
C GLN A 137 -19.06 1.39 -17.42
N LEU A 138 -18.83 1.51 -16.11
CA LEU A 138 -18.00 0.57 -15.37
C LEU A 138 -18.71 -0.78 -15.22
N THR A 139 -17.91 -1.84 -15.21
CA THR A 139 -18.32 -3.19 -14.83
C THR A 139 -17.77 -3.51 -13.45
N ASP A 140 -18.51 -4.28 -12.65
CA ASP A 140 -18.05 -4.72 -11.33
C ASP A 140 -16.65 -5.36 -11.42
N GLY A 141 -15.74 -4.87 -10.59
CA GLY A 141 -14.34 -5.29 -10.59
C GLY A 141 -13.39 -4.39 -11.39
N ASP A 142 -13.88 -3.40 -12.14
CA ASP A 142 -13.02 -2.40 -12.78
C ASP A 142 -12.18 -1.65 -11.73
N VAL A 143 -10.90 -1.43 -12.04
CA VAL A 143 -9.95 -0.81 -11.10
C VAL A 143 -9.40 0.48 -11.69
N GLU A 144 -9.47 1.56 -10.92
CA GLU A 144 -8.88 2.85 -11.28
C GLU A 144 -7.94 3.35 -10.17
N LYS A 145 -6.90 4.09 -10.56
CA LYS A 145 -5.91 4.67 -9.65
C LYS A 145 -6.17 6.16 -9.47
N PHE A 146 -6.13 6.60 -8.22
CA PHE A 146 -6.26 8.01 -7.84
C PHE A 146 -5.03 8.43 -7.06
N ARG A 147 -4.50 9.60 -7.38
CA ARG A 147 -3.22 10.07 -6.85
C ARG A 147 -3.34 11.50 -6.34
N SER A 148 -2.67 11.76 -5.24
CA SER A 148 -2.40 13.11 -4.75
C SER A 148 -1.05 13.14 -4.06
N THR A 149 -0.61 14.34 -3.66
CA THR A 149 0.45 14.48 -2.67
C THR A 149 -0.17 14.59 -1.28
N ALA A 150 0.59 14.19 -0.25
CA ALA A 150 0.30 14.48 1.14
C ALA A 150 0.23 16.01 1.39
N PRO A 151 -0.32 16.43 2.54
CA PRO A 151 -0.34 17.84 2.90
C PRO A 151 1.06 18.50 2.81
N PRO A 152 1.14 19.81 2.50
CA PRO A 152 2.41 20.50 2.33
C PRO A 152 3.35 20.32 3.54
N GLY A 153 4.60 19.94 3.27
CA GLY A 153 5.62 19.72 4.30
C GLY A 153 5.58 18.34 4.95
N GLU A 154 4.62 17.48 4.59
CA GLU A 154 4.50 16.13 5.14
C GLU A 154 5.01 15.04 4.17
N THR A 155 5.48 13.94 4.75
CA THR A 155 5.74 12.70 4.02
C THR A 155 4.52 11.79 4.09
N SER A 156 4.29 11.01 3.03
CA SER A 156 3.30 9.94 3.02
C SER A 156 3.86 8.63 3.57
N GLY A 157 5.17 8.43 3.44
CA GLY A 157 5.85 7.27 3.97
C GLY A 157 7.21 7.08 3.32
N ARG A 158 7.69 5.84 3.31
CA ARG A 158 9.01 5.50 2.76
C ARG A 158 8.89 4.44 1.67
N SER A 159 9.78 4.51 0.68
CA SER A 159 9.75 3.64 -0.50
C SER A 159 11.15 3.19 -0.92
N VAL A 160 11.31 1.89 -1.19
CA VAL A 160 12.47 1.32 -1.89
C VAL A 160 12.10 1.17 -3.35
N PHE A 161 12.99 1.60 -4.25
CA PHE A 161 12.74 1.64 -5.69
C PHE A 161 13.47 0.54 -6.42
N LYS A 162 12.87 0.05 -7.51
CA LYS A 162 13.50 -0.92 -8.40
C LYS A 162 14.78 -0.36 -9.03
N GLN A 163 14.76 0.90 -9.45
CA GLN A 163 15.89 1.60 -10.07
C GLN A 163 16.60 2.51 -9.07
N PRO A 164 17.89 2.83 -9.31
CA PRO A 164 18.59 3.85 -8.54
C PRO A 164 17.82 5.17 -8.57
N VAL A 165 17.73 5.82 -7.41
CA VAL A 165 17.04 7.12 -7.24
C VAL A 165 18.01 8.25 -6.96
N ASP A 166 19.18 7.93 -6.45
CA ASP A 166 20.29 8.87 -6.29
C ASP A 166 21.29 8.65 -7.44
N PRO A 167 21.49 9.62 -8.34
CA PRO A 167 22.46 9.51 -9.42
C PRO A 167 23.91 9.30 -8.96
N SER A 168 24.23 9.70 -7.72
CA SER A 168 25.57 9.56 -7.12
C SER A 168 25.77 8.25 -6.36
N ASP A 169 24.70 7.51 -6.09
CA ASP A 169 24.73 6.20 -5.43
C ASP A 169 24.00 5.15 -6.28
N PRO A 170 24.72 4.36 -7.10
CA PRO A 170 24.13 3.28 -7.88
C PRO A 170 23.37 2.26 -7.03
N THR A 171 23.74 2.09 -5.75
CA THR A 171 23.12 1.14 -4.82
C THR A 171 21.84 1.66 -4.16
N SER A 172 21.45 2.91 -4.45
CA SER A 172 20.21 3.54 -3.98
C SER A 172 18.93 2.82 -4.42
N GLY A 173 19.01 1.97 -5.46
CA GLY A 173 17.91 1.17 -5.94
C GLY A 173 18.19 -0.33 -5.85
N TYR A 174 17.12 -1.13 -5.83
CA TYR A 174 17.20 -2.59 -5.73
C TYR A 174 18.04 -3.23 -6.83
N LYS A 175 18.05 -2.66 -8.03
CA LYS A 175 18.79 -3.21 -9.18
C LYS A 175 20.25 -3.53 -8.84
N GLU A 176 20.97 -2.58 -8.25
CA GLU A 176 22.38 -2.74 -7.89
C GLU A 176 22.53 -3.02 -6.37
N GLY A 177 21.69 -2.41 -5.52
CA GLY A 177 21.76 -2.54 -4.07
C GLY A 177 21.14 -3.81 -3.48
N GLY A 178 20.29 -4.52 -4.24
CA GLY A 178 19.61 -5.72 -3.78
C GLY A 178 18.82 -5.50 -2.50
N THR A 179 18.93 -6.43 -1.55
CA THR A 179 18.30 -6.30 -0.22
C THR A 179 18.94 -5.22 0.67
N GLY A 180 20.07 -4.64 0.25
CA GLY A 180 20.71 -3.51 0.93
C GLY A 180 20.22 -2.13 0.45
N ALA A 181 19.34 -2.07 -0.56
CA ALA A 181 18.76 -0.83 -1.03
C ALA A 181 17.92 -0.16 0.08
N LYS A 182 18.15 1.14 0.29
CA LYS A 182 17.49 1.93 1.35
C LYS A 182 16.15 2.50 0.89
N ALA A 183 15.28 2.80 1.84
CA ALA A 183 14.04 3.49 1.54
C ALA A 183 14.22 5.01 1.60
N TYR A 184 13.48 5.72 0.77
CA TYR A 184 13.48 7.19 0.73
C TYR A 184 12.11 7.70 1.13
N ASP A 185 12.09 8.85 1.79
CA ASP A 185 10.86 9.56 2.07
C ASP A 185 10.19 9.95 0.75
N VAL A 186 8.89 9.71 0.69
CA VAL A 186 8.02 10.09 -0.42
C VAL A 186 6.83 10.85 0.12
N ASN A 187 6.21 11.66 -0.74
CA ASN A 187 5.06 12.48 -0.40
C ASN A 187 3.82 12.18 -1.25
N GLY A 188 3.90 11.31 -2.26
CA GLY A 188 2.74 10.91 -3.04
C GLY A 188 1.91 9.84 -2.34
N ILE A 189 0.60 9.84 -2.57
CA ILE A 189 -0.36 8.80 -2.15
C ILE A 189 -1.03 8.26 -3.41
N GLU A 190 -0.96 6.95 -3.64
CA GLU A 190 -1.72 6.26 -4.68
C GLU A 190 -2.75 5.35 -4.01
N THR A 191 -4.02 5.58 -4.31
CA THR A 191 -5.12 4.72 -3.87
C THR A 191 -5.76 4.11 -5.10
N ARG A 192 -5.98 2.79 -5.07
CA ARG A 192 -6.68 2.05 -6.12
C ARG A 192 -8.06 1.71 -5.63
N LEU A 193 -9.05 2.10 -6.40
CA LEU A 193 -10.45 1.81 -6.15
C LEU A 193 -10.89 0.69 -7.08
N LYS A 194 -11.67 -0.25 -6.55
CA LYS A 194 -12.34 -1.29 -7.32
C LYS A 194 -13.82 -0.98 -7.33
N TYR A 195 -14.41 -0.86 -8.52
CA TYR A 195 -15.84 -0.59 -8.69
C TYR A 195 -16.67 -1.78 -8.21
N ASP A 196 -17.74 -1.48 -7.47
CA ASP A 196 -18.69 -2.45 -6.93
C ASP A 196 -20.06 -1.77 -6.84
N SER A 197 -20.92 -2.07 -7.81
CA SER A 197 -22.25 -1.49 -7.94
C SER A 197 -23.19 -1.81 -6.78
N SER A 198 -22.88 -2.82 -5.96
CA SER A 198 -23.67 -3.19 -4.78
C SER A 198 -23.44 -2.29 -3.57
N ARG A 199 -22.44 -1.40 -3.63
CA ARG A 199 -22.01 -0.55 -2.51
C ARG A 199 -22.47 0.89 -2.66
N ASN A 200 -22.46 1.60 -1.52
CA ASN A 200 -22.68 3.04 -1.47
C ASN A 200 -21.65 3.69 -0.53
N PRO A 201 -20.66 4.43 -1.03
CA PRO A 201 -20.39 4.70 -2.46
C PRO A 201 -19.98 3.42 -3.24
N PRO A 202 -20.15 3.37 -4.58
CA PRO A 202 -20.08 2.13 -5.38
C PRO A 202 -18.64 1.72 -5.73
N PHE A 203 -17.78 1.64 -4.72
CA PHE A 203 -16.41 1.15 -4.87
C PHE A 203 -15.90 0.55 -3.57
N THR A 204 -14.70 -0.01 -3.56
CA THR A 204 -13.94 -0.39 -2.35
C THR A 204 -12.49 0.05 -2.52
N VAL A 205 -11.80 0.38 -1.43
CA VAL A 205 -10.35 0.65 -1.49
C VAL A 205 -9.61 -0.68 -1.61
N MET A 206 -9.13 -1.00 -2.80
CA MET A 206 -8.37 -2.22 -3.04
C MET A 206 -6.97 -2.15 -2.42
N THR A 207 -6.32 -0.99 -2.53
CA THR A 207 -5.04 -0.73 -1.85
C THR A 207 -4.77 0.76 -1.84
N SER A 208 -4.01 1.20 -0.85
CA SER A 208 -3.45 2.55 -0.75
C SER A 208 -1.98 2.43 -0.37
N MET A 209 -1.14 3.28 -0.92
CA MET A 209 0.30 3.20 -0.69
C MET A 209 0.99 4.54 -0.95
N PRO A 210 2.10 4.81 -0.23
CA PRO A 210 2.99 5.90 -0.61
C PRO A 210 3.60 5.67 -1.99
N TYR A 211 3.80 6.72 -2.77
CA TYR A 211 4.51 6.65 -4.05
C TYR A 211 5.34 7.91 -4.28
N LYS A 212 6.29 7.85 -5.22
CA LYS A 212 7.03 9.02 -5.69
C LYS A 212 6.31 9.62 -6.91
N PRO A 213 5.81 10.86 -6.84
CA PRO A 213 5.21 11.58 -7.97
C PRO A 213 6.08 11.62 -9.22
#